data_AF-A0A543J7J3-F1
#
_entry.id   AF-A0A543J7J3-F1
#
_cell.length_a   1.000
_cell.length_b   1.000
_cell.length_c   1.000
_cell.angle_alpha   90.00
_cell.angle_beta   90.00
_cell.angle_gamma   90.00
#
_symmetry.space_group_name_H-M   'P 1'
#
loop_
_entity.id
_entity.type
_entity.pdbx_description
1 polymer ?
#
loop_
_entity_poly.entity_id
_entity_poly.type
_entity_poly.pdbx_seq_one_letter_code
_entity_poly.pdbx_strand_id
1 'polypeptide(L)'
;MTAPGGRRPPRLFLVECYLHAATPREVAAAMTAVRAAADLCAPPVTMRCCLAVPGDDSYFGVFTAADVSALEGVFDRAGVIFERIVEAATVPLDRVTELESAGLA
;
A
#
# COMPACT_ATOMS: atom_id res chain seq x y z
N MET A 1 17.04 -24.05 21.67
CA MET A 1 17.64 -23.42 20.48
C MET A 1 16.50 -22.91 19.59
N THR A 2 16.06 -21.69 19.84
CA THR A 2 15.02 -21.01 19.04
C THR A 2 15.74 -20.35 17.86
N ALA A 3 15.38 -20.71 16.62
CA ALA A 3 15.97 -20.09 15.43
C ALA A 3 15.79 -18.56 15.49
N PRO A 4 16.79 -17.76 15.10
CA PRO A 4 16.64 -16.31 15.06
C PRO A 4 15.50 -16.00 14.08
N GLY A 5 14.53 -15.19 14.55
CA GLY A 5 13.35 -14.80 13.78
C GLY A 5 13.74 -14.27 12.41
N GLY A 6 13.56 -15.11 11.39
CA GLY A 6 13.80 -14.71 10.01
C GLY A 6 12.85 -13.57 9.69
N ARG A 7 13.39 -12.39 9.43
CA ARG A 7 12.60 -11.23 9.01
C ARG A 7 11.88 -11.61 7.72
N ARG A 8 10.59 -11.92 7.81
CA ARG A 8 9.77 -12.25 6.63
C ARG A 8 9.90 -11.08 5.65
N PRO A 9 10.11 -11.33 4.35
CA PRO A 9 10.24 -10.24 3.39
C PRO A 9 9.01 -9.33 3.46
N PRO A 10 9.20 -8.00 3.31
CA PRO A 10 8.08 -7.06 3.33
C PRO A 10 7.11 -7.43 2.21
N ARG A 11 5.82 -7.53 2.57
CA ARG A 11 4.73 -7.87 1.65
C ARG A 11 4.13 -6.60 1.08
N LEU A 12 3.48 -6.72 -0.07
CA LEU A 12 2.79 -5.62 -0.71
C LEU A 12 1.33 -5.57 -0.23
N PHE A 13 0.82 -4.38 0.04
CA PHE A 13 -0.56 -4.16 0.42
C PHE A 13 -1.14 -3.01 -0.39
N LEU A 14 -2.43 -3.11 -0.68
CA LEU A 14 -3.24 -2.03 -1.21
C LEU A 14 -4.17 -1.55 -0.09
N VAL A 15 -4.17 -0.26 0.17
CA VAL A 15 -5.08 0.37 1.12
C VAL A 15 -6.01 1.31 0.38
N GLU A 16 -7.30 1.15 0.60
CA GLU A 16 -8.37 1.96 0.04
C GLU A 16 -8.87 2.92 1.11
N CYS A 17 -8.90 4.20 0.79
CA CYS A 17 -9.40 5.26 1.65
C CYS A 17 -10.50 6.02 0.92
N TYR A 18 -11.55 6.39 1.66
CA TYR A 18 -12.63 7.22 1.15
C TYR A 18 -12.57 8.59 1.81
N LEU A 19 -12.29 9.64 1.02
CA LEU A 19 -12.32 11.02 1.51
C LEU A 19 -13.39 11.77 0.72
N HIS A 20 -14.61 11.69 1.22
CA HIS A 20 -15.79 12.25 0.55
C HIS A 20 -15.62 13.74 0.24
N ALA A 21 -15.84 14.13 -1.01
CA ALA A 21 -15.76 15.50 -1.50
C ALA A 21 -14.44 16.22 -1.16
N ALA A 22 -13.35 15.47 -0.93
CA ALA A 22 -12.06 16.05 -0.57
C ALA A 22 -11.41 16.74 -1.77
N THR A 23 -10.93 17.95 -1.55
CA THR A 23 -10.11 18.66 -2.52
C THR A 23 -8.76 17.96 -2.71
N PRO A 24 -8.08 18.12 -3.86
CA PRO A 24 -6.75 17.57 -4.07
C PRO A 24 -5.73 17.95 -2.97
N ARG A 25 -5.90 19.12 -2.36
CA ARG A 25 -5.05 19.60 -1.26
C ARG A 25 -5.29 18.82 0.03
N GLU A 26 -6.54 18.51 0.37
CA GLU A 26 -6.88 17.73 1.57
C GLU A 26 -6.39 16.29 1.43
N VAL A 27 -6.53 15.70 0.25
CA VAL A 27 -5.97 14.39 -0.09
C VAL A 27 -4.45 14.38 0.09
N ALA A 28 -3.76 15.37 -0.49
CA ALA A 28 -2.31 15.48 -0.35
C ALA A 28 -1.88 15.63 1.11
N ALA A 29 -2.62 16.40 1.91
CA ALA A 29 -2.36 16.55 3.34
C ALA A 29 -2.54 15.23 4.11
N ALA A 30 -3.65 14.51 3.88
CA ALA A 30 -3.91 13.21 4.49
C ALA A 30 -2.81 12.19 4.13
N MET A 31 -2.44 12.08 2.85
CA MET A 31 -1.40 11.15 2.43
C MET A 31 0.00 11.55 2.92
N THR A 32 0.25 12.85 3.11
CA THR A 32 1.49 13.32 3.74
C THR A 32 1.55 12.90 5.21
N ALA A 33 0.44 12.99 5.94
CA ALA A 33 0.36 12.51 7.33
C ALA A 33 0.57 11.00 7.42
N VAL A 34 -0.04 10.22 6.53
CA VAL A 34 0.17 8.76 6.43
C VAL A 34 1.64 8.42 6.18
N ARG A 35 2.28 9.11 5.22
CA ARG A 35 3.71 8.90 4.94
C ARG A 35 4.59 9.24 6.15
N ALA A 36 4.33 10.36 6.81
CA ALA A 36 5.07 10.76 8.01
C ALA A 36 4.89 9.74 9.15
N ALA A 37 3.68 9.20 9.34
CA ALA A 37 3.43 8.15 10.33
C ALA A 37 4.16 6.84 9.98
N ALA A 38 4.19 6.47 8.70
CA ALA A 38 4.92 5.29 8.20
C ALA A 38 6.44 5.38 8.44
N ASP A 39 7.02 6.57 8.25
CA ASP A 39 8.45 6.84 8.49
C ASP A 39 8.84 6.65 9.98
N LEU A 40 7.87 6.67 10.90
CA LEU A 40 8.06 6.47 12.33
C LEU A 40 7.86 5.01 12.78
N CYS A 41 7.58 4.07 11.87
CA CYS A 41 7.37 2.66 12.20
C CYS A 41 8.68 1.85 12.18
N ALA A 42 8.76 0.85 13.07
CA ALA A 42 9.82 -0.16 13.11
C ALA A 42 9.20 -1.56 13.23
N PRO A 43 9.34 -2.46 12.22
CA PRO A 43 10.04 -2.27 10.94
C PRO A 43 9.37 -1.20 10.06
N PRO A 44 10.11 -0.61 9.10
CA PRO A 44 9.60 0.49 8.29
C PRO A 44 8.45 0.03 7.40
N VAL A 45 7.37 0.81 7.41
CA VAL A 45 6.31 0.77 6.40
C VAL A 45 6.71 1.75 5.29
N THR A 46 6.61 1.34 4.03
CA THR A 46 6.97 2.21 2.90
C THR A 46 5.78 2.39 1.98
N MET A 47 5.31 3.63 1.83
CA MET A 47 4.37 3.99 0.77
C MET A 47 5.11 4.04 -0.58
N ARG A 48 4.68 3.22 -1.52
CA ARG A 48 5.27 3.09 -2.88
C ARG A 48 4.65 4.09 -3.85
N CYS A 49 3.33 4.22 -3.82
CA CYS A 49 2.59 5.21 -4.58
C CYS A 49 1.22 5.44 -3.95
N CYS A 50 0.55 6.50 -4.40
CA CYS A 50 -0.84 6.77 -4.11
C CYS A 50 -1.55 7.15 -5.42
N LEU A 51 -2.67 6.50 -5.71
CA LEU A 51 -3.55 6.83 -6.81
C LEU A 51 -4.79 7.53 -6.24
N ALA A 52 -5.14 8.70 -6.78
CA ALA A 52 -6.40 9.35 -6.50
C ALA A 52 -7.40 9.05 -7.63
N VAL A 53 -8.64 8.72 -7.27
CA VAL A 53 -9.77 8.53 -8.18
C VAL A 53 -10.86 9.53 -7.78
N PRO A 54 -10.78 10.80 -8.25
CA PRO A 54 -11.70 11.85 -7.82
C PRO A 54 -13.17 11.59 -8.17
N GLY A 55 -13.44 10.78 -9.21
CA GLY A 55 -14.81 10.40 -9.58
C GLY A 55 -15.52 9.54 -8.53
N ASP A 56 -14.73 8.80 -7.73
CA ASP A 56 -15.22 7.85 -6.74
C ASP A 56 -14.86 8.27 -5.30
N ASP A 57 -14.35 9.50 -5.10
CA ASP A 57 -13.80 9.99 -3.82
C ASP A 57 -12.84 8.98 -3.14
N SER A 58 -12.15 8.18 -3.96
CA SER A 58 -11.41 7.00 -3.51
C SER A 58 -9.92 7.17 -3.77
N TYR A 59 -9.12 6.72 -2.82
CA TYR A 59 -7.67 6.87 -2.83
C TYR A 59 -7.01 5.54 -2.49
N PHE A 60 -6.11 5.10 -3.35
CA PHE A 60 -5.44 3.82 -3.24
C PHE A 60 -3.96 4.02 -2.95
N GLY A 61 -3.56 3.72 -1.73
CA GLY A 61 -2.15 3.70 -1.33
C GLY A 61 -1.58 2.30 -1.50
N VAL A 62 -0.43 2.18 -2.17
CA VAL A 62 0.32 0.93 -2.26
C VAL A 62 1.45 0.98 -1.24
N PHE A 63 1.52 -0.01 -0.36
CA PHE A 63 2.48 -0.06 0.73
C PHE A 63 3.29 -1.35 0.73
N THR A 64 4.52 -1.29 1.24
CA THR A 64 5.23 -2.47 1.69
C THR A 64 5.32 -2.48 3.21
N ALA A 65 4.88 -3.56 3.85
CA ALA A 65 4.82 -3.72 5.30
C ALA A 65 5.06 -5.18 5.73
N ALA A 66 5.26 -5.43 7.02
CA ALA A 66 5.41 -6.80 7.53
C ALA A 66 4.08 -7.58 7.54
N ASP A 67 3.00 -6.89 7.91
CA ASP A 67 1.64 -7.39 8.05
C ASP A 67 0.62 -6.23 8.02
N VAL A 68 -0.66 -6.58 8.08
CA VAL A 68 -1.79 -5.63 8.09
C VAL A 68 -1.77 -4.75 9.34
N SER A 69 -1.44 -5.29 10.50
CA SER A 69 -1.46 -4.54 11.77
C SER A 69 -0.45 -3.39 11.80
N ALA A 70 0.69 -3.54 11.12
CA ALA A 70 1.63 -2.43 10.93
C ALA A 70 1.00 -1.26 10.14
N LEU A 71 0.14 -1.55 9.15
CA LEU A 71 -0.57 -0.52 8.39
C LEU A 71 -1.69 0.11 9.21
N GLU A 72 -2.48 -0.68 9.92
CA GLU A 72 -3.52 -0.18 10.83
C GLU A 72 -2.94 0.84 11.82
N GLY A 73 -1.78 0.54 12.42
CA GLY A 73 -1.09 1.47 13.32
C GLY A 73 -0.54 2.73 12.64
N VAL A 74 -0.19 2.67 11.35
CA VAL A 74 0.19 3.87 10.58
C VAL A 74 -1.01 4.78 10.35
N PHE A 75 -2.14 4.21 9.91
CA PHE A 75 -3.35 4.98 9.64
C PHE A 75 -3.96 5.59 10.90
N ASP A 76 -4.00 4.83 12.00
CA ASP A 76 -4.41 5.33 13.32
C ASP A 76 -3.55 6.51 13.76
N ARG A 77 -2.22 6.38 13.69
CA ARG A 77 -1.29 7.47 14.03
C ARG A 77 -1.44 8.69 13.13
N ALA A 78 -1.75 8.49 11.86
CA ALA A 78 -1.97 9.58 10.91
C ALA A 78 -3.34 10.26 11.09
N GLY A 79 -4.27 9.66 11.86
CA GLY A 79 -5.64 10.12 11.99
C GLY A 79 -6.42 10.01 10.68
N VAL A 80 -6.07 9.06 9.81
CA VAL A 80 -6.72 8.84 8.52
C VAL A 80 -7.48 7.52 8.55
N ILE A 81 -8.76 7.57 8.20
CA ILE A 81 -9.61 6.38 8.11
C ILE A 81 -9.32 5.69 6.78
N PHE A 82 -9.19 4.36 6.83
CA PHE A 82 -9.17 3.50 5.65
C PHE A 82 -10.43 2.64 5.64
N GLU A 83 -10.90 2.30 4.45
CA GLU A 83 -12.05 1.40 4.25
C GLU A 83 -11.59 -0.05 4.19
N ARG A 84 -10.43 -0.29 3.56
CA ARG A 84 -9.96 -1.65 3.32
C ARG A 84 -8.44 -1.73 3.17
N ILE A 85 -7.85 -2.79 3.74
CA ILE A 85 -6.45 -3.19 3.53
C ILE A 85 -6.45 -4.62 2.96
N VAL A 86 -5.79 -4.82 1.81
CA VAL A 86 -5.65 -6.15 1.19
C VAL A 86 -4.20 -6.44 0.85
N GLU A 87 -3.76 -7.70 1.04
CA GLU A 87 -2.46 -8.16 0.54
C GLU A 87 -2.48 -8.21 -0.99
N ALA A 88 -1.41 -7.71 -1.62
CA ALA A 88 -1.27 -7.57 -3.05
C ALA A 88 -0.02 -8.28 -3.56
N ALA A 89 0.06 -8.48 -4.88
CA ALA A 89 1.24 -9.01 -5.54
C ALA A 89 1.61 -8.15 -6.76
N THR A 90 2.90 -7.97 -7.00
CA THR A 90 3.38 -7.30 -8.21
C THR A 90 3.24 -8.25 -9.40
N VAL A 91 2.59 -7.79 -10.47
CA VAL A 91 2.57 -8.49 -11.76
C VAL A 91 3.50 -7.75 -12.73
N PRO A 92 4.56 -8.40 -13.25
CA PRO A 92 5.44 -7.77 -14.23
C PRO A 92 4.71 -7.61 -15.57
N LEU A 93 4.73 -6.40 -16.12
CA LEU A 93 4.05 -6.09 -17.39
C LEU A 93 4.88 -6.52 -18.62
N ASP A 94 6.20 -6.68 -18.45
CA ASP A 94 7.12 -6.99 -19.55
C ASP A 94 7.12 -8.47 -19.99
N ARG A 95 6.39 -9.34 -19.27
CA ARG A 95 6.36 -10.80 -19.54
C ARG A 95 5.16 -11.28 -20.34
N VAL A 96 4.26 -10.37 -20.75
CA VAL A 96 3.07 -10.75 -21.54
C VAL A 96 3.47 -11.23 -22.95
N THR A 97 4.64 -10.84 -23.45
CA THR A 97 5.14 -11.22 -24.79
C THR A 97 5.70 -12.65 -24.89
N GLU A 98 6.03 -13.33 -23.78
CA GLU A 98 6.61 -14.68 -23.83
C GLU A 98 5.57 -15.80 -23.80
N LEU A 99 4.33 -15.51 -23.38
CA LEU A 99 3.24 -16.50 -23.34
C LEU A 99 2.59 -16.77 -24.71
N GLU A 100 2.78 -15.89 -25.70
CA GLU A 100 2.34 -16.15 -27.07
C GLU A 100 3.37 -16.96 -27.89
N SER A 101 4.63 -17.01 -27.47
CA SER A 101 5.70 -17.74 -28.20
C SER A 101 5.92 -19.18 -27.72
N ALA A 102 5.33 -19.58 -26.60
CA ALA A 102 5.43 -20.95 -26.06
C ALA A 102 4.31 -21.89 -26.53
N GLY A 103 3.49 -21.43 -27.49
CA GLY A 103 2.30 -22.15 -27.95
C GLY A 103 2.10 -22.09 -29.46
N LEU A 104 3.05 -22.57 -30.25
CA LEU A 104 2.73 -23.25 -31.51
C LEU A 104 3.86 -24.23 -31.90
N ALA A 105 3.47 -25.50 -31.95
CA ALA A 105 4.04 -26.66 -32.67
C ALA A 105 5.50 -26.62 -33.17
#